data_AF-A0A4V2U4M3-F1
#
_entry.id   AF-A0A4V2U4M3-F1
#
_cell.length_a   1.000
_cell.length_b   1.000
_cell.length_c   1.000
_cell.angle_alpha   90.00
_cell.angle_beta   90.00
_cell.angle_gamma   90.00
#
_symmetry.space_group_name_H-M   'P 1'
#
loop_
_entity.id
_entity.type
_entity.pdbx_description
1 polymer ?
#
loop_
_entity_poly.entity_id
_entity_poly.type
_entity_poly.pdbx_seq_one_letter_code
_entity_poly.pdbx_strand_id
1 'polypeptide(L)' 'MPLSTVTDPAKLKKLVEAFDDAWLLVNRQAPVPPEAQMTAKDDLGEIVVRLWRADPDGPLAELAAALYGANRGADRMGGR' A
#
# COMPACT_ATOMS: atom_id res chain seq x y z
N MET A 1 23.54 -3.82 -1.24
CA MET A 1 22.69 -3.71 -0.03
C MET A 1 22.37 -5.13 0.44
N PRO A 2 22.73 -5.56 1.67
CA PRO A 2 22.52 -6.94 2.07
C PRO A 2 21.02 -7.20 2.32
N LEU A 3 20.56 -8.38 1.92
CA LEU A 3 19.16 -8.89 2.00
C LEU A 3 18.63 -9.08 3.44
N SER A 4 19.32 -8.55 4.45
CA SER A 4 19.13 -8.88 5.87
C SER A 4 18.03 -8.08 6.58
N THR A 5 17.25 -7.24 5.88
CA THR A 5 16.32 -6.31 6.54
C THR A 5 14.93 -6.88 6.80
N VAL A 6 14.55 -7.99 6.16
CA VAL A 6 13.19 -8.59 6.21
C VAL A 6 13.15 -9.86 7.10
N THR A 7 14.20 -10.12 7.88
CA THR A 7 14.26 -11.31 8.76
C THR A 7 13.79 -11.06 10.19
N ASP A 8 13.44 -9.82 10.55
CA ASP A 8 12.88 -9.49 11.86
C ASP A 8 11.35 -9.68 11.85
N PRO A 9 10.82 -10.65 12.62
CA PRO A 9 9.37 -10.90 12.70
C PRO A 9 8.57 -9.67 13.11
N ALA A 10 9.13 -8.76 13.92
CA ALA A 10 8.45 -7.54 14.33
C ALA A 10 8.28 -6.57 13.15
N LYS A 11 9.29 -6.46 12.28
CA LYS A 11 9.22 -5.62 11.08
C LYS A 11 8.24 -6.18 10.05
N LEU A 12 8.21 -7.50 9.90
CA LEU A 12 7.22 -8.19 9.08
C LEU A 12 5.80 -7.95 9.59
N LYS A 13 5.60 -8.06 10.90
CA LYS A 13 4.30 -7.79 11.52
C LYS A 13 3.83 -6.35 11.25
N LYS A 14 4.71 -5.36 11.43
CA LYS A 14 4.41 -3.95 11.15
C LYS A 14 4.00 -3.71 9.69
N LEU A 15 4.66 -4.39 8.75
CA LEU A 15 4.32 -4.31 7.33
C LEU A 15 2.94 -4.89 7.03
N VAL A 16 2.61 -6.03 7.64
CA VAL A 16 1.28 -6.66 7.50
C VAL A 16 0.19 -5.76 8.08
N GLU A 17 0.40 -5.24 9.29
CA GLU A 17 -0.55 -4.32 9.94
C GLU A 17 -0.75 -3.05 9.10
N ALA A 18 0.33 -2.44 8.60
CA ALA A 18 0.25 -1.27 7.74
C ALA A 18 -0.51 -1.54 6.43
N PHE A 19 -0.33 -2.73 5.85
CA PHE A 19 -1.07 -3.13 4.65
C PHE A 19 -2.57 -3.30 4.94
N ASP A 20 -2.92 -4.02 6.00
CA ASP A 20 -4.33 -4.25 6.38
C ASP A 20 -5.06 -2.94 6.67
N ASP A 21 -4.43 -2.02 7.40
CA ASP A 21 -4.96 -0.69 7.69
C ASP A 21 -5.11 0.14 6.41
N ALA A 22 -4.11 0.13 5.52
CA ALA A 22 -4.19 0.82 4.23
C ALA A 22 -5.34 0.26 3.37
N TRP A 23 -5.49 -1.06 3.32
CA TRP A 23 -6.55 -1.72 2.56
C TRP A 23 -7.93 -1.34 3.09
N LEU A 24 -8.09 -1.26 4.41
CA LEU A 24 -9.32 -0.79 5.05
C LEU A 24 -9.62 0.67 4.69
N LEU A 25 -8.63 1.56 4.73
CA LEU A 25 -8.78 2.97 4.36
C LEU A 25 -9.20 3.12 2.89
N VAL A 26 -8.54 2.41 1.98
CA VAL A 26 -8.88 2.41 0.55
C VAL A 26 -10.33 1.96 0.34
N ASN A 27 -10.74 0.84 0.93
CA ASN A 27 -12.09 0.31 0.73
C ASN A 27 -13.18 1.14 1.41
N ARG A 28 -12.88 1.86 2.49
CA ARG A 28 -13.81 2.82 3.10
C ARG A 28 -14.07 4.02 2.21
N GLN A 29 -13.05 4.50 1.50
CA GLN A 29 -13.15 5.67 0.62
C GLN A 29 -13.77 5.33 -0.74
N ALA A 30 -13.33 4.23 -1.34
CA ALA A 30 -13.79 3.75 -2.64
C ALA A 30 -13.70 2.21 -2.66
N PRO A 31 -14.81 1.51 -2.37
CA PRO A 31 -14.83 0.05 -2.38
C PRO A 31 -14.28 -0.52 -3.69
N VAL A 32 -13.32 -1.43 -3.57
CA VAL A 32 -12.75 -2.10 -4.73
C VAL A 32 -13.61 -3.31 -5.08
N PRO A 33 -14.12 -3.41 -6.32
CA PRO A 33 -14.99 -4.53 -6.70
C PRO A 33 -14.19 -5.84 -6.68
N PRO A 34 -14.82 -6.99 -6.35
CA PRO A 34 -14.13 -8.27 -6.14
C PRO A 34 -13.14 -8.67 -7.24
N GLU A 35 -13.52 -8.45 -8.50
CA GLU A 35 -12.72 -8.76 -9.69
C GLU A 35 -11.43 -7.95 -9.79
N ALA A 36 -11.36 -6.77 -9.17
CA ALA A 36 -10.20 -5.89 -9.19
C ALA A 36 -9.39 -5.94 -7.88
N GLN A 37 -9.83 -6.70 -6.87
CA GLN A 37 -9.17 -6.71 -5.55
C GLN A 37 -7.75 -7.26 -5.60
N MET A 38 -7.48 -8.27 -6.44
CA MET A 38 -6.14 -8.86 -6.54
C MET A 38 -5.13 -7.82 -7.04
N THR A 39 -5.39 -7.22 -8.20
CA THR A 39 -4.55 -6.14 -8.76
C THR A 39 -4.43 -4.97 -7.80
N ALA A 40 -5.54 -4.55 -7.18
CA ALA A 40 -5.53 -3.45 -6.20
C ALA A 40 -4.65 -3.73 -4.97
N LYS A 41 -4.66 -4.97 -4.48
CA LYS A 41 -3.82 -5.40 -3.36
C LYS A 41 -2.35 -5.48 -3.76
N ASP A 42 -2.04 -5.93 -4.97
CA ASP A 42 -0.68 -5.98 -5.49
C ASP A 42 -0.09 -4.55 -5.59
N ASP A 43 -0.82 -3.63 -6.20
CA ASP A 43 -0.44 -2.21 -6.31
C ASP A 43 -0.22 -1.58 -4.93
N LEU A 44 -1.15 -1.82 -4.00
CA LEU A 44 -1.06 -1.29 -2.64
C LEU A 44 0.14 -1.88 -1.89
N GLY A 45 0.42 -3.18 -2.06
CA GLY A 45 1.57 -3.86 -1.48
C GLY A 45 2.89 -3.28 -1.97
N GLU A 46 3.00 -2.98 -3.27
CA GLU A 46 4.17 -2.31 -3.83
C GLU A 46 4.39 -0.93 -3.20
N ILE A 47 3.31 -0.15 -3.06
CA ILE A 47 3.36 1.17 -2.43
C ILE A 47 3.84 1.06 -0.97
N VAL A 48 3.28 0.15 -0.18
CA VAL A 48 3.65 -0.05 1.23
C VAL A 48 5.13 -0.43 1.35
N VAL A 49 5.61 -1.37 0.53
CA VAL A 49 7.03 -1.79 0.55
C VAL A 49 7.95 -0.65 0.14
N ARG A 50 7.57 0.15 -0.87
CA ARG A 50 8.33 1.31 -1.30
C ARG A 50 8.45 2.36 -0.21
N LEU A 51 7.35 2.67 0.47
CA LEU A 51 7.33 3.62 1.59
C LEU A 51 8.17 3.11 2.76
N TRP A 52 8.02 1.83 3.13
CA TRP A 52 8.80 1.21 4.20
C TRP A 52 10.30 1.23 3.93
N ARG A 53 10.73 1.04 2.67
CA ARG A 53 12.16 1.15 2.30
C ARG A 53 12.70 2.57 2.45
N ALA A 54 11.85 3.58 2.26
CA ALA A 54 12.24 4.98 2.38
C ALA A 54 12.26 5.45 3.85
N ASP A 55 11.21 5.10 4.59
CA ASP A 55 11.06 5.38 6.01
C ASP A 55 10.27 4.25 6.70
N PRO A 56 10.96 3.29 7.35
CA PRO A 56 10.31 2.18 8.04
C PRO A 56 9.42 2.60 9.21
N ASP A 57 9.64 3.81 9.75
CA ASP A 57 8.98 4.31 10.96
C ASP A 57 7.89 5.35 10.69
N GLY A 58 7.70 5.71 9.42
CA GLY A 58 6.66 6.62 8.97
C GLY A 58 5.23 6.05 9.03
N PRO A 59 4.21 6.90 8.79
CA PRO A 59 2.80 6.52 8.76
C PRO A 59 2.45 5.77 7.46
N LEU A 60 2.89 4.52 7.37
CA LEU A 60 2.82 3.71 6.14
C LEU A 60 1.40 3.55 5.60
N ALA A 61 0.41 3.34 6.48
CA ALA A 61 -0.96 3.04 6.07
C ALA A 61 -1.63 4.25 5.40
N GLU A 62 -1.55 5.43 6.03
CA GLU A 62 -2.14 6.67 5.54
C GLU A 62 -1.47 7.12 4.23
N LEU A 63 -0.13 7.06 4.18
CA LEU A 63 0.63 7.41 2.98
C LEU A 63 0.33 6.45 1.83
N ALA A 64 0.21 5.15 2.10
CA ALA A 64 -0.10 4.16 1.07
C ALA A 64 -1.49 4.37 0.49
N ALA A 65 -2.50 4.57 1.36
CA ALA A 65 -3.87 4.83 0.92
C ALA A 65 -3.99 6.12 0.10
N ALA A 66 -3.30 7.19 0.53
CA ALA A 66 -3.28 8.47 -0.18
C ALA A 66 -2.65 8.35 -1.58
N LEU A 67 -1.47 7.71 -1.67
CA LEU A 67 -0.78 7.50 -2.95
C LEU A 67 -1.58 6.60 -3.89
N TYR A 68 -2.19 5.54 -3.36
CA TYR A 68 -3.05 4.66 -4.14
C TYR A 68 -4.24 5.40 -4.75
N GLY A 69 -4.93 6.22 -3.93
CA GLY A 69 -6.03 7.06 -4.38
C GLY A 69 -5.60 8.06 -5.45
N ALA A 70 -4.43 8.68 -5.29
CA ALA A 70 -3.87 9.62 -6.27
C ALA A 70 -3.57 8.95 -7.63
N ASN A 71 -2.98 7.75 -7.63
CA ASN A 71 -2.68 7.01 -8.86
C ASN A 71 -3.97 6.67 -9.64
N ARG A 72 -5.01 6.20 -8.95
CA ARG A 72 -6.32 5.93 -9.59
C ARG A 72 -7.02 7.19 -10.09
N GLY A 73 -6.79 8.33 -9.43
CA GLY A 73 -7.26 9.63 -9.89
C GLY A 73 -6.59 10.05 -11.20
N ALA A 74 -5.28 9.81 -11.32
CA ALA A 74 -4.51 10.09 -12.53
C ALA A 74 -4.95 9.19 -13.70
N ASP A 75 -5.16 7.89 -13.47
CA ASP A 75 -5.63 6.95 -14.51
C ASP A 75 -7.00 7.35 -15.07
N ARG A 76 -7.89 7.89 -14.23
CA ARG A 76 -9.20 8.42 -14.67
C ARG A 76 -9.09 9.69 -15.52
N MET A 77 -8.06 10.51 -15.34
CA MET A 77 -7.82 11.72 -16.14
C MET A 77 -6.97 11.48 -17.40
N GLY A 78 -6.28 10.34 -17.49
CA GLY A 78 -5.38 9.97 -18.59
C GLY A 78 -6.05 9.31 -19.80
N GLY A 79 -7.35 9.08 -19.79
CA GLY A 79 -8.09 8.52 -20.93
C GLY A 79 -8.27 9.54 -22.06
N ARG A 80 -7.29 9.60 -22.98
CA ARG A 80 -7.41 10.22 -24.30
C ARG A 80 -7.15 9.19 -25.40
#